data_AF-A0A4U0EUL0-F1
#
_entry.id   AF-A0A4U0EUL0-F1
#
_cell.length_a   1.000
_cell.length_b   1.000
_cell.length_c   1.000
_cell.angle_alpha   90.00
_cell.angle_beta   90.00
_cell.angle_gamma   90.00
#
_symmetry.space_group_name_H-M   'P 1'
#
loop_
_entity.id
_entity.type
_entity.pdbx_description
1 polymer ?
#
loop_
_entity_poly.entity_id
_entity_poly.type
_entity_poly.pdbx_seq_one_letter_code
_entity_poly.pdbx_strand_id
1 'polypeptide(L)'
;MFIKINLTTKKNYPRKFPINLKDLEAAVKSCYLGLGTPYQPIPIDNFVSLGDNQFPAIPAKAKISIKLCPENEDDFLYKLSDPKLVCCKVKNVDRKFNDKDRIAKGYWKKIFNCDSKYIFSAPEGTLFISPNKEGKCSISTRKKFPNTIVAYSIMFSLIIEHKDGYKRRYYFILDPVVEIRSNPR
;
A
#
# COMPACT_ATOMS: atom_id res chain seq x y z
N MET A 1 6.11 5.87 -15.74
CA MET A 1 6.31 4.58 -15.04
C MET A 1 5.31 4.50 -13.90
N PHE A 2 4.49 3.45 -13.76
CA PHE A 2 3.34 3.50 -12.83
C PHE A 2 3.13 2.21 -12.04
N ILE A 3 3.05 2.30 -10.70
CA ILE A 3 2.65 1.18 -9.83
C ILE A 3 1.11 1.05 -9.83
N LYS A 4 0.57 -0.18 -9.90
CA LYS A 4 -0.89 -0.42 -10.01
C LYS A 4 -1.42 -1.20 -8.81
N ILE A 5 -2.29 -0.60 -7.99
CA ILE A 5 -2.89 -1.28 -6.83
C ILE A 5 -4.21 -1.94 -7.23
N ASN A 6 -4.15 -3.22 -7.59
CA ASN A 6 -5.31 -3.95 -8.10
C ASN A 6 -6.29 -4.41 -6.99
N LEU A 7 -7.28 -3.57 -6.69
CA LEU A 7 -8.39 -3.98 -5.81
C LEU A 7 -9.44 -4.78 -6.59
N THR A 8 -9.62 -6.08 -6.31
CA THR A 8 -10.62 -6.92 -6.99
C THR A 8 -11.81 -7.19 -6.08
N THR A 9 -12.95 -6.60 -6.43
CA THR A 9 -14.25 -6.96 -5.84
C THR A 9 -15.13 -7.50 -6.96
N LYS A 10 -16.12 -8.34 -6.67
CA LYS A 10 -16.99 -8.95 -7.71
C LYS A 10 -17.68 -7.94 -8.66
N LYS A 11 -17.54 -6.63 -8.45
CA LYS A 11 -18.07 -5.56 -9.32
C LYS A 11 -17.14 -4.35 -9.60
N ASN A 12 -15.94 -4.22 -9.00
CA ASN A 12 -15.13 -2.99 -9.16
C ASN A 12 -13.82 -3.21 -9.91
N TYR A 13 -13.59 -2.30 -10.86
CA TYR A 13 -12.44 -2.19 -11.73
C TYR A 13 -11.11 -2.08 -10.96
N PRO A 14 -10.02 -2.67 -11.47
CA PRO A 14 -8.68 -2.45 -10.92
C PRO A 14 -8.35 -0.96 -10.99
N ARG A 15 -8.06 -0.34 -9.84
CA ARG A 15 -7.56 1.04 -9.79
C ARG A 15 -6.05 1.07 -9.95
N LYS A 16 -5.55 2.05 -10.69
CA LYS A 16 -4.13 2.23 -10.97
C LYS A 16 -3.69 3.51 -10.26
N PHE A 17 -2.53 3.49 -9.63
CA PHE A 17 -1.99 4.62 -8.87
C PHE A 17 -0.66 5.02 -9.51
N PRO A 18 -0.73 5.67 -10.67
CA PRO A 18 0.45 6.10 -11.41
C PRO A 18 1.39 6.95 -10.54
N ILE A 19 2.62 6.48 -10.31
CA ILE A 19 3.67 7.20 -9.57
C ILE A 19 4.66 7.83 -10.54
N ASN A 20 4.77 9.14 -10.63
CA ASN A 20 5.77 9.79 -11.49
C ASN A 20 7.20 9.57 -10.95
N LEU A 21 7.85 8.51 -11.43
CA LEU A 21 9.19 8.15 -10.96
C LEU A 21 10.29 9.11 -11.43
N LYS A 22 10.11 9.79 -12.55
CA LYS A 22 11.09 10.76 -13.04
C LYS A 22 11.19 11.94 -12.06
N ASP A 23 10.04 12.46 -11.65
CA ASP A 23 9.98 13.57 -10.69
C ASP A 23 10.39 13.11 -9.29
N LEU A 24 10.02 11.88 -8.90
CA LEU A 24 10.46 11.29 -7.63
C LEU A 24 11.98 11.15 -7.57
N GLU A 25 12.60 10.62 -8.64
CA GLU A 25 14.05 10.47 -8.73
C GLU A 25 14.75 11.83 -8.71
N ALA A 26 14.25 12.80 -9.48
CA ALA A 26 14.78 14.15 -9.49
C ALA A 26 14.71 14.80 -8.10
N ALA A 27 13.60 14.61 -7.39
CA ALA A 27 13.41 15.13 -6.04
C ALA A 27 14.33 14.46 -5.02
N VAL A 28 14.50 13.13 -5.06
CA VAL A 28 15.46 12.42 -4.18
C VAL A 28 16.90 12.88 -4.42
N LYS A 29 17.27 13.18 -5.67
CA LYS A 29 18.64 13.63 -6.02
C LYS A 29 18.89 15.10 -5.71
N SER A 30 17.86 15.93 -5.72
CA SER A 30 18.00 17.40 -5.66
C SER A 30 17.53 18.01 -4.34
N CYS A 31 16.71 17.29 -3.57
CA CYS A 31 16.08 17.77 -2.35
C CYS A 31 16.33 16.80 -1.18
N TYR A 32 16.31 17.32 0.04
CA TYR A 32 16.28 16.49 1.24
C TYR A 32 14.84 16.08 1.56
N LEU A 33 14.45 14.86 1.17
CA LEU A 33 13.12 14.29 1.44
C LEU A 33 13.07 13.42 2.72
N GLY A 34 14.16 13.42 3.50
CA GLY A 34 14.37 12.53 4.63
C GLY A 34 15.27 11.33 4.31
N LEU A 35 15.44 10.44 5.29
CA LEU A 35 16.40 9.33 5.21
C LEU A 35 15.97 8.19 4.26
N GLY A 36 14.67 8.01 4.01
CA GLY A 36 14.15 6.96 3.14
C GLY A 36 14.53 5.54 3.57
N THR A 37 14.49 5.26 4.87
CA THR A 37 14.76 3.94 5.46
C THR A 37 13.46 3.17 5.68
N PRO A 38 13.49 1.86 5.99
CA PRO A 38 12.26 1.12 6.33
C PRO A 38 11.47 1.71 7.50
N TYR A 39 12.18 2.32 8.45
CA TYR A 39 11.59 2.96 9.64
C TYR A 39 11.11 4.39 9.38
N GLN A 40 11.73 5.08 8.41
CA GLN A 40 11.38 6.44 7.99
C GLN A 40 11.32 6.51 6.46
N PRO A 41 10.29 5.92 5.82
CA PRO A 41 10.12 5.96 4.38
C PRO A 41 9.78 7.38 3.92
N ILE A 42 10.11 7.70 2.67
CA ILE A 42 9.76 8.98 2.03
C ILE A 42 8.29 8.93 1.62
N PRO A 43 7.43 9.87 2.09
CA PRO A 43 6.06 9.99 1.60
C PRO A 43 6.05 10.45 0.15
N ILE A 44 5.19 9.85 -0.67
CA ILE A 44 5.18 10.12 -2.12
C ILE A 44 3.82 10.52 -2.68
N ASP A 45 2.84 10.85 -1.84
CA ASP A 45 1.47 11.18 -2.26
C ASP A 45 1.46 12.28 -3.35
N ASN A 46 2.39 13.25 -3.27
CA ASN A 46 2.57 14.32 -4.25
C ASN A 46 3.08 13.86 -5.64
N PHE A 47 3.62 12.66 -5.73
CA PHE A 47 4.12 12.06 -6.97
C PHE A 47 3.12 11.06 -7.56
N VAL A 48 1.94 10.88 -6.94
CA VAL A 48 0.93 9.93 -7.40
C VAL A 48 -0.26 10.68 -8.00
N SER A 49 -0.57 10.39 -9.26
CA SER A 49 -1.78 10.96 -9.89
C SER A 49 -2.99 10.10 -9.55
N LEU A 50 -3.98 10.68 -8.86
CA LEU A 50 -5.28 10.06 -8.62
C LEU A 50 -6.25 10.45 -9.74
N GLY A 51 -6.71 9.48 -10.54
CA GLY A 51 -7.66 9.74 -11.64
C GLY A 51 -9.04 10.17 -11.12
N ASP A 52 -9.57 9.46 -10.12
CA ASP A 52 -10.64 9.99 -9.27
C ASP A 52 -10.09 10.04 -7.85
N ASN A 53 -10.30 11.16 -7.16
CA ASN A 53 -9.78 11.51 -5.83
C ASN A 53 -10.20 10.58 -4.67
N GLN A 54 -10.72 9.38 -4.95
CA GLN A 54 -11.23 8.47 -3.94
C GLN A 54 -10.79 7.03 -4.21
N PHE A 55 -10.20 6.41 -3.19
CA PHE A 55 -10.04 4.97 -3.18
C PHE A 55 -11.42 4.30 -3.10
N PRO A 56 -11.65 3.22 -3.86
CA PRO A 56 -12.96 2.59 -3.91
C PRO A 56 -13.31 1.96 -2.56
N ALA A 57 -14.58 2.06 -2.17
CA ALA A 57 -15.08 1.31 -1.03
C ALA A 57 -14.92 -0.21 -1.26
N ILE A 58 -14.48 -0.91 -0.21
CA ILE A 58 -14.23 -2.35 -0.25
C ILE A 58 -15.43 -3.08 0.38
N PRO A 59 -16.18 -3.88 -0.40
CA PRO A 59 -17.33 -4.62 0.12
C PRO A 59 -16.92 -5.90 0.87
N ALA A 60 -17.91 -6.57 1.46
CA ALA A 60 -17.72 -7.90 2.02
C ALA A 60 -17.36 -8.94 0.96
N LYS A 61 -16.63 -9.98 1.38
CA LYS A 61 -16.11 -11.05 0.52
C LYS A 61 -15.26 -10.53 -0.66
N ALA A 62 -14.60 -9.38 -0.48
CA ALA A 62 -13.66 -8.83 -1.44
C ALA A 62 -12.26 -9.42 -1.23
N LYS A 63 -11.50 -9.53 -2.33
CA LYS A 63 -10.08 -9.85 -2.28
C LYS A 63 -9.28 -8.59 -2.65
N ILE A 64 -8.55 -8.08 -1.69
CA ILE A 64 -7.65 -6.94 -1.89
C ILE A 64 -6.30 -7.52 -2.31
N SER A 65 -5.75 -7.04 -3.42
CA SER A 65 -4.46 -7.50 -3.94
C SER A 65 -3.60 -6.33 -4.41
N ILE A 66 -2.51 -6.07 -3.71
CA ILE A 66 -1.62 -4.95 -4.01
C ILE A 66 -0.36 -5.53 -4.65
N LYS A 67 0.02 -5.02 -5.82
CA LYS A 67 1.22 -5.43 -6.56
C LYS A 67 1.90 -4.19 -7.14
N LEU A 68 3.21 -4.24 -7.32
CA LEU A 68 3.91 -3.28 -8.18
C LEU A 68 3.96 -3.84 -9.60
N CYS A 69 3.52 -3.04 -10.56
CA CYS A 69 3.62 -3.37 -11.98
C CYS A 69 4.47 -2.31 -12.68
N PRO A 70 5.37 -2.67 -13.60
CA PRO A 70 5.94 -1.69 -14.52
C PRO A 70 4.88 -1.23 -15.54
N GLU A 71 5.16 -0.12 -16.23
CA GLU A 71 4.24 0.44 -17.23
C GLU A 71 4.39 -0.24 -18.60
N ASN A 72 5.62 -0.50 -19.03
CA ASN A 72 5.97 -1.25 -20.24
C ASN A 72 6.83 -2.46 -19.85
N GLU A 73 6.47 -3.66 -20.32
CA GLU A 73 7.26 -4.87 -20.11
C GLU A 73 8.45 -4.96 -21.11
N ASP A 74 8.36 -4.29 -22.26
CA ASP A 74 9.32 -4.37 -23.37
C ASP A 74 10.37 -3.25 -23.43
N ASP A 75 10.29 -2.27 -22.53
CA ASP A 75 11.17 -1.10 -22.58
C ASP A 75 12.43 -1.33 -21.72
N PHE A 76 13.50 -1.81 -22.36
CA PHE A 76 14.78 -2.17 -21.74
C PHE A 76 15.47 -1.02 -20.97
N LEU A 77 15.02 0.23 -21.14
CA LEU A 77 15.46 1.40 -20.37
C LEU A 77 14.91 1.44 -18.94
N TYR A 78 13.96 0.57 -18.58
CA TYR A 78 13.31 0.53 -17.25
C TYR A 78 14.14 -0.20 -16.17
N LYS A 79 15.47 -0.05 -16.22
CA LYS A 79 16.40 -0.36 -15.11
C LYS A 79 16.34 0.70 -13.98
N LEU A 80 15.18 1.31 -13.72
CA LEU A 80 14.92 1.95 -12.44
C LEU A 80 14.88 0.84 -11.38
N SER A 81 15.95 0.78 -10.61
CA SER A 81 16.61 -0.45 -10.20
C SER A 81 15.91 -1.24 -9.08
N ASP A 82 15.37 -2.41 -9.44
CA ASP A 82 14.83 -3.43 -8.53
C ASP A 82 13.68 -2.95 -7.60
N PRO A 83 12.52 -2.55 -8.18
CA PRO A 83 11.35 -2.18 -7.42
C PRO A 83 10.81 -3.37 -6.63
N LYS A 84 10.73 -3.23 -5.31
CA LYS A 84 10.22 -4.28 -4.42
C LYS A 84 9.08 -3.77 -3.56
N LEU A 85 7.95 -4.45 -3.62
CA LEU A 85 6.89 -4.28 -2.63
C LEU A 85 7.45 -4.78 -1.30
N VAL A 86 7.36 -3.96 -0.26
CA VAL A 86 7.92 -4.31 1.06
C VAL A 86 6.81 -4.84 1.95
N CYS A 87 5.74 -4.07 2.11
CA CYS A 87 4.55 -4.48 2.82
C CYS A 87 3.38 -3.55 2.50
N CYS A 88 2.19 -3.98 2.89
CA CYS A 88 1.06 -3.09 3.05
C CYS A 88 0.64 -3.08 4.53
N LYS A 89 0.55 -1.90 5.12
CA LYS A 89 0.04 -1.71 6.47
C LYS A 89 -1.43 -1.34 6.39
N VAL A 90 -2.24 -1.80 7.33
CA VAL A 90 -3.63 -1.41 7.48
C VAL A 90 -3.81 -0.90 8.90
N LYS A 91 -4.28 0.33 9.03
CA LYS A 91 -4.65 0.95 10.30
C LYS A 91 -6.11 1.32 10.29
N ASN A 92 -6.79 1.08 11.40
CA ASN A 92 -8.12 1.64 11.57
C ASN A 92 -7.98 3.14 11.90
N VAL A 93 -8.65 3.99 11.14
CA VAL A 93 -8.66 5.44 11.34
C VAL A 93 -10.05 5.97 11.66
N ASP A 94 -11.01 5.08 11.93
CA ASP A 94 -12.32 5.42 12.42
C ASP A 94 -12.22 6.07 13.82
N ARG A 95 -12.77 7.27 13.94
CA ARG A 95 -12.86 8.01 15.20
C ARG A 95 -13.47 7.16 16.32
N LYS A 96 -14.53 6.40 16.05
CA LYS A 96 -15.20 5.54 17.04
C LYS A 96 -14.31 4.39 17.53
N PHE A 97 -13.32 4.00 16.75
CA PHE A 97 -12.34 2.99 17.14
C PHE A 97 -11.23 3.62 17.98
N ASN A 98 -10.71 4.77 17.54
CA ASN A 98 -9.61 5.46 18.23
C ASN A 98 -10.05 6.02 19.60
N ASP A 99 -11.27 6.55 19.71
CA ASP A 99 -11.80 7.12 20.96
C ASP A 99 -12.06 6.05 22.05
N LYS A 100 -12.00 4.75 21.72
CA LYS A 100 -12.29 3.65 22.66
C LYS A 100 -11.06 3.10 23.39
N ASP A 101 -9.87 3.63 23.14
CA ASP A 101 -8.59 3.29 23.81
C ASP A 101 -8.28 1.77 23.91
N ARG A 102 -8.91 0.97 23.05
CA ARG A 102 -8.76 -0.48 23.04
C ARG A 102 -7.98 -0.88 21.82
N ILE A 103 -6.71 -1.24 22.04
CA ILE A 103 -6.01 -2.20 21.19
C ILE A 103 -6.84 -3.49 21.22
N ALA A 104 -7.81 -3.59 20.33
CA ALA A 104 -8.71 -4.72 20.29
C ALA A 104 -7.94 -5.92 19.75
N LYS A 105 -7.37 -6.72 20.65
CA LYS A 105 -6.73 -8.01 20.34
C LYS A 105 -7.67 -8.80 19.43
N GLY A 106 -7.19 -9.16 18.24
CA GLY A 106 -7.99 -9.89 17.25
C GLY A 106 -9.02 -9.06 16.48
N TYR A 107 -8.98 -7.73 16.53
CA TYR A 107 -9.84 -6.84 15.73
C TYR A 107 -9.80 -7.19 14.24
N TRP A 108 -8.60 -7.32 13.68
CA TRP A 108 -8.41 -7.65 12.27
C TRP A 108 -9.00 -9.00 11.90
N LYS A 109 -9.04 -9.97 12.82
CA LYS A 109 -9.70 -11.27 12.58
C LYS A 109 -11.22 -11.15 12.40
N LYS A 110 -11.84 -10.06 12.87
CA LYS A 110 -13.28 -9.79 12.65
C LYS A 110 -13.56 -9.25 11.25
N ILE A 111 -12.60 -8.57 10.63
CA ILE A 111 -12.76 -7.92 9.32
C ILE A 111 -12.19 -8.79 8.20
N PHE A 112 -11.00 -9.32 8.42
CA PHE A 112 -10.23 -10.03 7.42
C PHE A 112 -10.05 -11.50 7.77
N ASN A 113 -9.77 -12.29 6.74
CA ASN A 113 -9.26 -13.64 6.86
C ASN A 113 -7.75 -13.58 7.11
N CYS A 114 -7.34 -13.50 8.38
CA CYS A 114 -5.94 -13.30 8.78
C CYS A 114 -5.10 -14.59 8.91
N ASP A 115 -5.62 -15.77 8.58
CA ASP A 115 -4.94 -17.06 8.79
C ASP A 115 -3.79 -17.33 7.78
N SER A 116 -3.24 -16.28 7.17
CA SER A 116 -2.20 -16.39 6.14
C SER A 116 -0.80 -16.19 6.73
N LYS A 117 0.17 -16.99 6.25
CA LYS A 117 1.61 -16.88 6.55
C LYS A 117 2.20 -15.47 6.35
N TYR A 118 1.54 -14.61 5.56
CA TYR A 118 2.04 -13.29 5.18
C TYR A 118 1.40 -12.15 5.98
N ILE A 119 0.67 -12.44 7.07
CA ILE A 119 -0.03 -11.43 7.87
C ILE A 119 0.53 -11.40 9.28
N PHE A 120 0.82 -10.20 9.77
CA PHE A 120 1.26 -9.95 11.14
C PHE A 120 0.42 -8.81 11.74
N SER A 121 -0.15 -9.01 12.93
CA SER A 121 -0.84 -7.95 13.67
C SER A 121 0.09 -7.45 14.76
N ALA A 122 0.51 -6.20 14.64
CA ALA A 122 1.39 -5.59 15.61
C ALA A 122 0.61 -5.16 16.87
N PRO A 123 1.28 -5.05 18.03
CA PRO A 123 0.64 -4.73 19.30
C PRO A 123 -0.10 -3.39 19.28
N GLU A 124 0.35 -2.39 18.54
CA GLU A 124 -0.29 -1.08 18.40
C GLU A 124 -1.55 -1.09 17.51
N GLY A 125 -1.96 -2.25 17.02
CA GLY A 125 -3.16 -2.41 16.22
C GLY A 125 -2.95 -2.24 14.71
N THR A 126 -1.72 -2.08 14.22
CA THR A 126 -1.42 -2.11 12.78
C THR A 126 -1.44 -3.55 12.26
N LEU A 127 -2.12 -3.78 11.12
CA LEU A 127 -2.01 -5.03 10.38
C LEU A 127 -0.95 -4.89 9.29
N PHE A 128 0.07 -5.73 9.32
CA PHE A 128 1.08 -5.83 8.28
C PHE A 128 0.76 -7.00 7.36
N ILE A 129 0.75 -6.72 6.06
CA ILE A 129 0.55 -7.71 5.00
C ILE A 129 1.84 -7.72 4.18
N SER A 130 2.60 -8.81 4.29
CA SER A 130 3.82 -9.02 3.52
C SER A 130 3.49 -9.53 2.10
N PRO A 131 4.35 -9.26 1.11
CA PRO A 131 4.22 -9.86 -0.21
C PRO A 131 4.31 -11.38 -0.15
N ASN A 132 3.49 -12.06 -0.94
CA ASN A 132 3.62 -13.49 -1.17
C ASN A 132 4.77 -13.80 -2.16
N LYS A 133 4.97 -15.07 -2.50
CA LYS A 133 5.97 -15.51 -3.50
C LYS A 133 5.81 -14.87 -4.89
N GLU A 134 4.63 -14.35 -5.22
CA GLU A 134 4.35 -13.65 -6.49
C GLU A 134 4.59 -12.13 -6.39
N GLY A 135 5.10 -11.63 -5.25
CA GLY A 135 5.33 -10.22 -5.01
C GLY A 135 4.05 -9.40 -4.76
N LYS A 136 2.98 -10.05 -4.27
CA LYS A 136 1.68 -9.41 -4.02
C LYS A 136 1.32 -9.43 -2.53
N CYS A 137 0.90 -8.29 -1.98
CA CYS A 137 0.22 -8.26 -0.68
C CYS A 137 -1.25 -8.58 -0.91
N SER A 138 -1.78 -9.63 -0.28
CA SER A 138 -3.17 -10.06 -0.48
C SER A 138 -3.89 -10.30 0.83
N ILE A 139 -5.12 -9.81 0.93
CA ILE A 139 -6.01 -10.06 2.07
C ILE A 139 -7.46 -10.07 1.62
N SER A 140 -8.31 -10.85 2.29
CA SER A 140 -9.72 -10.97 1.95
C SER A 140 -10.61 -10.53 3.11
N THR A 141 -11.69 -9.82 2.81
CA THR A 141 -12.70 -9.43 3.80
C THR A 141 -13.65 -10.59 4.11
N ARG A 142 -14.15 -10.65 5.34
CA ARG A 142 -15.13 -11.65 5.79
C ARG A 142 -16.52 -11.38 5.21
N LYS A 143 -17.44 -12.32 5.41
CA LYS A 143 -18.85 -12.18 5.01
C LYS A 143 -19.59 -11.11 5.82
N LYS A 144 -19.24 -10.93 7.09
CA LYS A 144 -19.85 -9.96 8.02
C LYS A 144 -18.75 -9.35 8.88
N PHE A 145 -18.76 -8.03 9.03
CA PHE A 145 -17.84 -7.25 9.86
C PHE A 145 -18.42 -5.85 10.10
N PRO A 146 -17.95 -5.08 11.09
CA PRO A 146 -18.40 -3.69 11.25
C PRO A 146 -17.87 -2.80 10.12
N ASN A 147 -18.71 -1.93 9.57
CA ASN A 147 -18.23 -0.87 8.66
C ASN A 147 -17.11 -0.09 9.34
N THR A 148 -16.00 0.08 8.64
CA THR A 148 -14.76 0.62 9.19
C THR A 148 -14.06 1.46 8.13
N ILE A 149 -13.47 2.58 8.54
CA ILE A 149 -12.55 3.37 7.71
C ILE A 149 -11.13 2.94 8.06
N VAL A 150 -10.37 2.53 7.06
CA VAL A 150 -8.97 2.15 7.25
C VAL A 150 -8.05 3.00 6.37
N ALA A 151 -6.87 3.30 6.88
CA ALA A 151 -5.76 3.76 6.06
C ALA A 151 -4.94 2.54 5.65
N TYR A 152 -4.75 2.37 4.34
CA TYR A 152 -3.74 1.48 3.81
C TYR A 152 -2.46 2.29 3.65
N SER A 153 -1.32 1.71 4.03
CA SER A 153 0.00 2.29 3.78
C SER A 153 0.79 1.32 2.92
N ILE A 154 1.12 1.72 1.71
CA ILE A 154 1.78 0.86 0.74
C ILE A 154 3.24 1.24 0.70
N MET A 155 4.07 0.34 1.21
CA MET A 155 5.50 0.55 1.26
C MET A 155 6.19 -0.24 0.15
N PHE A 156 7.03 0.45 -0.60
CA PHE A 156 7.92 -0.17 -1.57
C PHE A 156 9.31 0.42 -1.48
N SER A 157 10.26 -0.21 -2.15
CA SER A 157 11.63 0.29 -2.25
C SER A 157 12.10 0.31 -3.69
N LEU A 158 12.95 1.29 -4.01
CA LEU A 158 13.66 1.43 -5.28
C LEU A 158 15.14 1.64 -4.97
N ILE A 159 16.03 1.15 -5.83
CA ILE A 159 17.42 1.58 -5.83
C ILE A 159 17.54 2.80 -6.75
N ILE A 160 18.17 3.86 -6.26
CA ILE A 160 18.48 5.08 -7.02
C ILE A 160 20.00 5.25 -7.10
N GLU A 161 20.49 5.52 -8.30
CA GLU A 161 21.91 5.78 -8.59
C GLU A 161 22.20 7.29 -8.57
N HIS A 162 23.18 7.71 -7.77
CA HIS A 162 23.61 9.09 -7.60
C HIS A 162 24.75 9.46 -8.58
N LYS A 163 25.10 10.75 -8.64
CA LYS A 163 26.02 11.32 -9.65
C LYS A 163 27.44 10.73 -9.63
N ASP A 164 27.84 10.16 -8.49
CA ASP A 164 29.11 9.48 -8.23
C ASP A 164 29.06 7.97 -8.49
N GLY A 165 27.95 7.46 -9.04
CA GLY A 165 27.71 6.03 -9.22
C GLY A 165 27.29 5.31 -7.93
N TYR A 166 27.15 6.03 -6.80
CA TYR A 166 26.67 5.46 -5.55
C TYR A 166 25.21 5.03 -5.70
N LYS A 167 24.92 3.75 -5.41
CA LYS A 167 23.59 3.17 -5.48
C LYS A 167 23.04 2.97 -4.08
N ARG A 168 21.85 3.52 -3.83
CA ARG A 168 21.18 3.38 -2.54
C ARG A 168 19.74 2.93 -2.69
N ARG A 169 19.33 1.99 -1.82
CA ARG A 169 17.93 1.62 -1.69
C ARG A 169 17.19 2.63 -0.82
N TYR A 170 16.16 3.23 -1.39
CA TYR A 170 15.23 4.11 -0.71
C TYR A 170 13.89 3.40 -0.52
N TYR A 171 13.22 3.70 0.59
CA TYR A 171 11.89 3.21 0.93
C TYR A 171 10.89 4.36 0.81
N PHE A 172 9.76 4.06 0.19
CA PHE A 172 8.70 5.01 -0.12
C PHE A 172 7.38 4.51 0.44
N ILE A 173 6.48 5.44 0.81
CA ILE A 173 5.17 5.14 1.37
C ILE A 173 4.09 5.99 0.69
N LEU A 174 2.98 5.32 0.36
CA LEU A 174 1.75 5.93 -0.14
C LEU A 174 0.63 5.56 0.84
N ASP A 175 -0.12 6.55 1.36
CA ASP A 175 -1.03 6.37 2.49
C ASP A 175 -2.51 6.60 2.14
N PRO A 176 -3.13 5.73 1.32
CA PRO A 176 -4.51 5.95 0.95
C PRO A 176 -5.54 5.58 2.01
N VAL A 177 -6.53 6.45 2.16
CA VAL A 177 -7.70 6.22 3.02
C VAL A 177 -8.80 5.51 2.25
N VAL A 178 -9.32 4.41 2.80
CA VAL A 178 -10.29 3.53 2.17
C VAL A 178 -11.39 3.13 3.14
N GLU A 179 -12.64 3.20 2.69
CA GLU A 179 -13.78 2.68 3.46
C GLU A 179 -14.01 1.18 3.18
N ILE A 180 -14.21 0.38 4.23
CA ILE A 180 -14.57 -1.05 4.13
C ILE A 180 -15.98 -1.26 4.70
N ARG A 181 -16.87 -1.84 3.89
CA ARG A 181 -18.29 -2.04 4.23
C ARG A 181 -18.70 -3.50 4.16
N SER A 182 -19.50 -3.95 5.12
CA SER A 182 -20.03 -5.31 5.10
C SER A 182 -21.20 -5.51 4.14
N ASN A 183 -21.90 -4.42 3.79
CA ASN A 183 -22.94 -4.42 2.77
C ASN A 183 -22.52 -3.50 1.60
N PRO A 184 -22.60 -3.97 0.35
CA PRO A 184 -22.60 -3.07 -0.79
C PRO A 184 -23.89 -2.25 -0.71
N ARG A 185 -23.77 -0.92 -0.55
CA ARG A 185 -24.86 -0.02 -0.93
C ARG A 185 -24.83 0.14 -2.43
#